data_AF-A0A8H5WAJ4-F1
#
_entry.id   AF-A0A8H5WAJ4-F1
#
_cell.length_a   1.000
_cell.length_b   1.000
_cell.length_c   1.000
_cell.angle_alpha   90.00
_cell.angle_beta   90.00
_cell.angle_gamma   90.00
#
_symmetry.space_group_name_H-M   'P 1'
#
loop_
_entity.id
_entity.type
_entity.pdbx_description
1 polymer ?
#
loop_
_entity_poly.entity_id
_entity_poly.type
_entity_poly.pdbx_seq_one_letter_code
_entity_poly.pdbx_strand_id
1 'polypeptide(L)'
;MSTNGNTVNGIIAEHGHSRLFKISPPPSLDAFRKLCSQKATKEDYPLAADIKENVPVYNLSNFSTLTKNQKSALQDEWYKVLLYGPGVFVTAGLYTNLDVVNKSTAAFNDIIKKESQGTKTAGDHFASAGKNDRIWNSFSKHGLQDPESFFNYFSNPYLDLIFSSWLGPGYRITTQVNNVRPGGQPQVSHRDYHLGFMSAETCRKYPRAMQVASQCLTLQGAIAHVDVPLESGPTRLLPFSQAFAPGYMAYRLAEFNEFFLDNYISLPLKKGDGLWFNPALFHAAGENKSVDINRLVNLVQISSAFGKPMETIDALPLVESTWDVLTTAYRAQGLSDEIQMFIAAIGEGYPFPTNLDNNPPRNENMAPDSEQDIIQVALINGKSREEVWADLEGFRQRVRA
;
A
#
# COMPACT_ATOMS: atom_id res chain seq x y z
N MET A 1 2.46 17.37 -27.87
CA MET A 1 2.01 15.96 -27.79
C MET A 1 3.04 15.08 -28.48
N SER A 2 4.10 14.66 -27.78
CA SER A 2 4.83 13.45 -28.14
C SER A 2 4.52 12.44 -27.05
N THR A 3 3.62 11.52 -27.33
CA THR A 3 3.42 10.34 -26.49
C THR A 3 4.69 9.50 -26.62
N ASN A 4 5.64 9.67 -25.71
CA ASN A 4 6.74 8.72 -25.55
C ASN A 4 6.10 7.37 -25.26
N GLY A 5 6.16 6.48 -26.25
CA GLY A 5 5.44 5.22 -26.29
C GLY A 5 5.97 4.22 -25.26
N ASN A 6 5.64 4.42 -23.98
CA ASN A 6 5.74 3.39 -22.95
C ASN A 6 4.50 2.49 -23.02
N THR A 7 4.20 1.92 -24.19
CA THR A 7 3.28 0.77 -24.24
C THR A 7 4.00 -0.42 -23.59
N VAL A 8 3.25 -1.37 -23.05
CA VAL A 8 3.78 -2.65 -22.51
C VAL A 8 4.71 -3.37 -23.50
N ASN A 9 4.59 -3.08 -24.81
CA ASN A 9 5.51 -3.50 -25.85
C ASN A 9 6.97 -3.01 -25.65
N GLY A 10 7.21 -1.83 -25.04
CA GLY A 10 8.57 -1.31 -24.81
C GLY A 10 9.30 -1.96 -23.64
N ILE A 11 8.60 -2.25 -22.53
CA ILE A 11 9.23 -2.66 -21.26
C ILE A 11 9.93 -4.02 -21.37
N ILE A 12 9.40 -4.94 -22.19
CA ILE A 12 9.96 -6.30 -22.34
C ILE A 12 10.68 -6.49 -23.68
N ALA A 13 10.25 -5.81 -24.77
CA ALA A 13 10.81 -6.05 -26.10
C ALA A 13 12.29 -5.67 -26.22
N GLU A 14 12.75 -4.69 -25.44
CA GLU A 14 14.17 -4.26 -25.43
C GLU A 14 15.14 -5.37 -24.99
N HIS A 15 14.64 -6.47 -24.42
CA HIS A 15 15.48 -7.54 -23.90
C HIS A 15 15.52 -8.79 -24.82
N GLY A 16 14.98 -8.73 -26.04
CA GLY A 16 14.93 -9.87 -26.98
C GLY A 16 13.95 -10.96 -26.56
N HIS A 17 14.13 -12.21 -26.99
CA HIS A 17 13.17 -13.32 -26.75
C HIS A 17 13.50 -14.25 -25.56
N SER A 18 14.50 -13.92 -24.74
CA SER A 18 14.86 -14.77 -23.58
C SER A 18 13.78 -14.75 -22.51
N ARG A 19 13.49 -15.90 -21.88
CA ARG A 19 12.49 -15.96 -20.80
C ARG A 19 12.93 -15.22 -19.53
N LEU A 20 14.23 -15.22 -19.21
CA LEU A 20 14.79 -14.75 -17.94
C LEU A 20 15.64 -13.48 -18.13
N PHE A 21 15.75 -12.65 -17.08
CA PHE A 21 16.78 -11.61 -17.06
C PHE A 21 18.16 -12.26 -16.87
N LYS A 22 19.15 -11.75 -17.60
CA LYS A 22 20.55 -12.13 -17.43
C LYS A 22 21.19 -11.20 -16.41
N ILE A 23 22.08 -11.75 -15.58
CA ILE A 23 22.98 -10.99 -14.69
C ILE A 23 24.39 -10.88 -15.28
N SER A 24 24.69 -11.68 -16.31
CA SER A 24 25.92 -11.61 -17.07
C SER A 24 25.60 -11.67 -18.58
N PRO A 25 25.87 -10.60 -19.34
CA PRO A 25 26.30 -9.28 -18.84
C PRO A 25 25.24 -8.64 -17.91
N PRO A 26 25.63 -7.73 -17.01
CA PRO A 26 24.68 -7.05 -16.13
C PRO A 26 23.69 -6.18 -16.92
N PRO A 27 22.53 -5.83 -16.34
CA PRO A 27 21.63 -4.83 -16.90
C PRO A 27 22.34 -3.50 -17.16
N SER A 28 21.93 -2.77 -18.20
CA SER A 28 22.57 -1.51 -18.57
C SER A 28 22.34 -0.41 -17.53
N LEU A 29 23.40 0.01 -16.84
CA LEU A 29 23.37 1.14 -15.92
C LEU A 29 23.09 2.46 -16.65
N ASP A 30 23.56 2.63 -17.88
CA ASP A 30 23.30 3.83 -18.69
C ASP A 30 21.82 3.98 -19.04
N ALA A 31 21.16 2.88 -19.39
CA ALA A 31 19.72 2.87 -19.61
C ALA A 31 18.95 3.24 -18.33
N PHE A 32 19.39 2.71 -17.18
CA PHE A 32 18.81 3.05 -15.88
C PHE A 32 19.01 4.52 -15.50
N ARG A 33 20.22 5.05 -15.71
CA ARG A 33 20.55 6.47 -15.50
C ARG A 33 19.68 7.36 -16.37
N LYS A 34 19.54 7.05 -17.66
CA LYS A 34 18.68 7.79 -18.59
C LYS A 34 17.22 7.80 -18.11
N LEU A 35 16.73 6.66 -17.64
CA LEU A 35 15.38 6.52 -17.10
C LEU A 35 15.17 7.39 -15.84
N CYS A 36 16.10 7.34 -14.89
CA CYS A 36 16.01 8.10 -13.63
C CYS A 36 16.30 9.60 -13.80
N SER A 37 16.87 10.02 -14.93
CA SER A 37 17.15 11.43 -15.24
C SER A 37 15.94 12.20 -15.77
N GLN A 38 14.79 11.55 -15.93
CA GLN A 38 13.54 12.18 -16.35
C GLN A 38 13.06 13.24 -15.34
N LYS A 39 12.21 14.15 -15.83
CA LYS A 39 11.62 15.22 -15.01
C LYS A 39 10.10 15.14 -15.06
N ALA A 40 9.48 15.18 -13.89
CA ALA A 40 8.04 15.37 -13.76
C ALA A 40 7.74 16.87 -13.78
N THR A 41 6.73 17.29 -14.53
CA THR A 41 6.32 18.71 -14.58
C THR A 41 4.85 18.90 -14.22
N LYS A 42 4.46 20.15 -14.02
CA LYS A 42 3.07 20.50 -13.71
C LYS A 42 2.14 20.27 -14.89
N GLU A 43 2.65 20.38 -16.11
CA GLU A 43 1.94 20.09 -17.35
C GLU A 43 1.64 18.59 -17.48
N ASP A 44 2.52 17.73 -16.97
CA ASP A 44 2.31 16.27 -16.94
C ASP A 44 1.26 15.84 -15.90
N TYR A 45 1.23 16.55 -14.76
CA TYR A 45 0.39 16.24 -13.60
C TYR A 45 -0.38 17.50 -13.14
N PRO A 46 -1.36 17.96 -13.95
CA PRO A 46 -2.09 19.20 -13.69
C PRO A 46 -2.94 19.17 -12.42
N LEU A 47 -3.30 18.00 -11.87
CA LEU A 47 -4.08 17.91 -10.63
C LEU A 47 -3.20 17.96 -9.36
N ALA A 48 -1.88 17.73 -9.47
CA ALA A 48 -0.95 17.95 -8.36
C ALA A 48 -1.02 19.40 -7.87
N ALA A 49 -0.82 19.68 -6.59
CA ALA A 49 -0.61 21.05 -6.13
C ALA A 49 0.82 21.53 -6.42
N ASP A 50 1.79 20.63 -6.37
CA ASP A 50 3.22 20.93 -6.57
C ASP A 50 3.98 19.70 -7.11
N ILE A 51 5.16 19.90 -7.68
CA ILE A 51 6.11 18.83 -8.02
C ILE A 51 7.42 19.07 -7.25
N LYS A 52 7.69 18.25 -6.23
CA LYS A 52 8.90 18.36 -5.40
C LYS A 52 9.84 17.21 -5.69
N GLU A 53 11.05 17.50 -6.16
CA GLU A 53 12.06 16.46 -6.44
C GLU A 53 11.53 15.32 -7.32
N ASN A 54 10.83 15.66 -8.41
CA ASN A 54 10.10 14.74 -9.29
C ASN A 54 8.90 14.00 -8.68
N VAL A 55 8.48 14.30 -7.45
CA VAL A 55 7.31 13.70 -6.82
C VAL A 55 6.12 14.67 -6.89
N PRO A 56 5.02 14.31 -7.57
CA PRO A 56 3.78 15.06 -7.50
C PRO A 56 3.20 15.04 -6.09
N VAL A 57 2.85 16.22 -5.58
CA VAL A 57 2.25 16.43 -4.26
C VAL A 57 0.83 16.93 -4.45
N TYR A 58 -0.16 16.14 -4.03
CA TYR A 58 -1.58 16.46 -4.12
C TYR A 58 -2.08 17.03 -2.80
N ASN A 59 -2.68 18.23 -2.83
CA ASN A 59 -3.41 18.76 -1.68
C ASN A 59 -4.88 18.35 -1.82
N LEU A 60 -5.33 17.45 -0.96
CA LEU A 60 -6.66 16.86 -1.07
C LEU A 60 -7.72 17.81 -0.53
N SER A 61 -8.74 18.13 -1.33
CA SER A 61 -9.91 18.87 -0.87
C SER A 61 -10.81 17.97 0.01
N ASN A 62 -11.86 18.52 0.60
CA ASN A 62 -12.84 17.69 1.29
C ASN A 62 -13.49 16.72 0.28
N PHE A 63 -13.44 15.42 0.56
CA PHE A 63 -13.86 14.37 -0.36
C PHE A 63 -15.31 14.54 -0.83
N SER A 64 -16.21 14.96 0.06
CA SER A 64 -17.64 15.19 -0.26
C SER A 64 -17.88 16.34 -1.23
N THR A 65 -16.89 17.20 -1.46
CA THR A 65 -16.97 18.31 -2.44
C THR A 65 -16.55 17.89 -3.84
N LEU A 66 -15.96 16.70 -4.00
CA LEU A 66 -15.51 16.20 -5.30
C LEU A 66 -16.65 15.59 -6.11
N THR A 67 -16.78 16.04 -7.35
CA THR A 67 -17.64 15.39 -8.34
C THR A 67 -17.06 14.04 -8.78
N LYS A 68 -17.90 13.16 -9.35
CA LYS A 68 -17.46 11.88 -9.93
C LYS A 68 -16.36 12.05 -10.98
N ASN A 69 -16.45 13.09 -11.82
CA ASN A 69 -15.44 13.36 -12.84
C ASN A 69 -14.10 13.79 -12.24
N GLN A 70 -14.09 14.57 -11.16
CA GLN A 70 -12.85 14.94 -10.46
C GLN A 70 -12.21 13.74 -9.79
N LYS A 71 -13.02 12.88 -9.14
CA LYS A 71 -12.55 11.59 -8.57
C LYS A 71 -11.90 10.72 -9.66
N SER A 72 -12.57 10.54 -10.80
CA SER A 72 -12.04 9.78 -11.95
C SER A 72 -10.75 10.39 -12.51
N ALA A 73 -10.68 11.71 -12.62
CA ALA A 73 -9.49 12.38 -13.16
C ALA A 73 -8.28 12.24 -12.22
N LEU A 74 -8.49 12.24 -10.90
CA LEU A 74 -7.43 11.91 -9.93
C LEU A 74 -6.94 10.47 -10.10
N GLN A 75 -7.85 9.51 -10.28
CA GLN A 75 -7.46 8.12 -10.52
C GLN A 75 -6.63 7.96 -11.80
N ASP A 76 -7.04 8.58 -12.90
CA ASP A 76 -6.29 8.56 -14.16
C ASP A 76 -4.88 9.15 -14.00
N GLU A 77 -4.76 10.26 -13.28
CA GLU A 77 -3.47 10.90 -13.05
C GLU A 77 -2.57 10.09 -12.11
N TRP A 78 -3.10 9.53 -11.01
CA TRP A 78 -2.34 8.65 -10.11
C TRP A 78 -1.93 7.34 -10.79
N TYR A 79 -2.79 6.75 -11.60
CA TYR A 79 -2.46 5.60 -12.44
C TYR A 79 -1.29 5.95 -13.39
N LYS A 80 -1.35 7.11 -14.05
CA LYS A 80 -0.27 7.61 -14.90
C LYS A 80 1.02 7.79 -14.11
N VAL A 81 0.99 8.38 -12.92
CA VAL A 81 2.16 8.55 -12.04
C VAL A 81 2.82 7.21 -11.73
N LEU A 82 2.04 6.21 -11.33
CA LEU A 82 2.53 4.90 -10.89
C LEU A 82 3.09 4.04 -12.04
N LEU A 83 2.48 4.10 -13.23
CA LEU A 83 2.86 3.27 -14.37
C LEU A 83 3.86 3.93 -15.32
N TYR A 84 3.58 5.17 -15.73
CA TYR A 84 4.32 5.86 -16.79
C TYR A 84 5.19 7.00 -16.28
N GLY A 85 4.96 7.44 -15.03
CA GLY A 85 5.56 8.61 -14.45
C GLY A 85 6.68 8.31 -13.44
N PRO A 86 6.83 9.15 -12.39
CA PRO A 86 7.89 9.00 -11.41
C PRO A 86 7.72 7.79 -10.47
N GLY A 87 6.58 7.09 -10.53
CA GLY A 87 6.33 5.89 -9.72
C GLY A 87 6.00 6.16 -8.26
N VAL A 88 5.85 7.43 -7.86
CA VAL A 88 5.56 7.86 -6.49
C VAL A 88 4.81 9.19 -6.49
N PHE A 89 3.89 9.37 -5.53
CA PHE A 89 3.25 10.64 -5.23
C PHE A 89 2.97 10.80 -3.73
N VAL A 90 2.72 12.04 -3.31
CA VAL A 90 2.33 12.39 -1.94
C VAL A 90 0.90 12.92 -1.93
N THR A 91 0.10 12.50 -0.95
CA THR A 91 -1.19 13.11 -0.61
C THR A 91 -1.03 13.90 0.67
N ALA A 92 -0.90 15.22 0.53
CA ALA A 92 -0.81 16.14 1.64
C ALA A 92 -2.19 16.30 2.29
N GLY A 93 -2.25 16.18 3.62
CA GLY A 93 -3.50 16.27 4.36
C GLY A 93 -4.45 15.11 4.08
N LEU A 94 -3.94 13.89 3.83
CA LEU A 94 -4.78 12.69 3.70
C LEU A 94 -5.71 12.53 4.91
N TYR A 95 -5.20 12.80 6.12
CA TYR A 95 -5.99 13.01 7.32
C TYR A 95 -5.88 14.47 7.77
N THR A 96 -6.94 15.24 7.55
CA THR A 96 -7.04 16.62 8.06
C THR A 96 -7.45 16.66 9.54
N ASN A 97 -8.28 15.72 9.97
CA ASN A 97 -8.57 15.51 11.39
C ASN A 97 -7.46 14.68 12.04
N LEU A 98 -6.47 15.35 12.62
CA LEU A 98 -5.33 14.70 13.27
C LEU A 98 -5.71 13.89 14.53
N ASP A 99 -6.92 14.08 15.09
CA ASP A 99 -7.40 13.25 16.20
C ASP A 99 -7.51 11.77 15.79
N VAL A 100 -7.93 11.50 14.54
CA VAL A 100 -7.98 10.14 13.98
C VAL A 100 -6.59 9.50 14.04
N VAL A 101 -5.58 10.21 13.54
CA VAL A 101 -4.18 9.74 13.54
C VAL A 101 -3.65 9.60 14.98
N ASN A 102 -3.98 10.54 15.87
CA ASN A 102 -3.56 10.50 17.27
C ASN A 102 -4.10 9.26 18.00
N LYS A 103 -5.40 8.96 17.86
CA LYS A 103 -6.02 7.77 18.48
C LYS A 103 -5.43 6.47 17.96
N SER A 104 -5.23 6.35 16.63
CA SER A 104 -4.54 5.18 16.07
C SER A 104 -3.09 5.07 16.53
N THR A 105 -2.38 6.21 16.68
CA THR A 105 -1.02 6.24 17.25
C THR A 105 -1.01 5.75 18.70
N ALA A 106 -2.00 6.13 19.51
CA ALA A 106 -2.13 5.64 20.88
C ALA A 106 -2.36 4.12 20.92
N ALA A 107 -3.26 3.60 20.09
CA ALA A 107 -3.47 2.15 19.95
C ALA A 107 -2.18 1.40 19.55
N PHE A 108 -1.41 1.95 18.59
CA PHE A 108 -0.12 1.38 18.20
C PHE A 108 0.92 1.41 19.32
N ASN A 109 1.00 2.50 20.09
CA ASN A 109 1.90 2.58 21.23
C ASN A 109 1.54 1.57 22.33
N ASP A 110 0.24 1.34 22.57
CA ASP A 110 -0.21 0.31 23.50
C ASP A 110 0.14 -1.09 23.02
N ILE A 111 0.01 -1.37 21.72
CA ILE A 111 0.44 -2.63 21.12
C ILE A 111 1.95 -2.81 21.26
N ILE A 112 2.77 -1.80 20.92
CA ILE A 112 4.24 -1.84 21.08
C ILE A 112 4.61 -2.12 22.54
N LYS A 113 3.96 -1.43 23.49
CA LYS A 113 4.20 -1.65 24.92
C LYS A 113 3.89 -3.08 25.33
N LYS A 114 2.73 -3.62 24.92
CA LYS A 114 2.35 -5.02 25.21
C LYS A 114 3.33 -6.03 24.61
N GLU A 115 3.76 -5.83 23.37
CA GLU A 115 4.70 -6.74 22.70
C GLU A 115 6.11 -6.69 23.29
N SER A 116 6.57 -5.50 23.71
CA SER A 116 7.88 -5.34 24.38
C SER A 116 7.98 -6.05 25.74
N GLN A 117 6.83 -6.34 26.37
CA GLN A 117 6.75 -7.05 27.65
C GLN A 117 6.63 -8.57 27.46
N GLY A 118 6.41 -9.05 26.24
CA GLY A 118 6.29 -10.47 25.91
C GLY A 118 7.66 -11.15 25.77
N THR A 119 7.69 -12.48 25.94
CA THR A 119 8.90 -13.31 25.76
C THR A 119 9.18 -13.69 24.30
N LYS A 120 8.33 -13.30 23.34
CA LYS A 120 8.51 -13.56 21.91
C LYS A 120 9.29 -12.42 21.27
N THR A 121 10.57 -12.65 20.93
CA THR A 121 11.31 -11.79 20.00
C THR A 121 10.68 -11.90 18.61
N ALA A 122 9.91 -10.89 18.20
CA ALA A 122 9.47 -10.75 16.81
C ALA A 122 10.68 -10.34 15.94
N GLY A 123 10.95 -11.09 14.88
CA GLY A 123 12.06 -10.79 13.98
C GLY A 123 11.81 -9.50 13.19
N ASP A 124 12.75 -8.56 13.28
CA ASP A 124 12.94 -7.51 12.27
C ASP A 124 14.19 -7.89 11.46
N HIS A 125 14.01 -8.24 10.19
CA HIS A 125 15.13 -8.61 9.31
C HIS A 125 16.00 -7.41 8.90
N PHE A 126 15.56 -6.17 9.18
CA PHE A 126 16.18 -4.96 8.63
C PHE A 126 16.76 -3.99 9.66
N ALA A 127 16.60 -4.23 10.96
CA ALA A 127 17.14 -3.35 12.01
C ALA A 127 17.88 -4.10 13.12
N SER A 128 18.92 -3.47 13.67
CA SER A 128 19.55 -3.90 14.92
C SER A 128 18.53 -3.81 16.08
N ALA A 129 18.50 -4.83 16.94
CA ALA A 129 17.58 -4.89 18.08
C ALA A 129 17.52 -3.56 18.88
N GLY A 130 16.30 -3.08 19.15
CA GLY A 130 16.03 -1.90 19.98
C GLY A 130 16.03 -0.53 19.29
N LYS A 131 16.37 -0.44 18.00
CA LYS A 131 16.36 0.84 17.24
C LYS A 131 15.12 1.07 16.36
N ASN A 132 14.31 0.04 16.18
CA ASN A 132 13.06 0.09 15.43
C ASN A 132 12.01 -0.72 16.21
N ASP A 133 10.89 -0.11 16.58
CA ASP A 133 9.72 -0.90 16.99
C ASP A 133 8.93 -1.25 15.73
N ARG A 134 8.59 -2.53 15.57
CA ARG A 134 7.82 -3.05 14.44
C ARG A 134 6.55 -3.70 14.97
N ILE A 135 5.41 -3.35 14.40
CA ILE A 135 4.16 -4.10 14.61
C ILE A 135 3.83 -4.83 13.31
N TRP A 136 4.06 -6.14 13.27
CA TRP A 136 3.54 -7.01 12.21
C TRP A 136 2.01 -7.14 12.33
N ASN A 137 1.29 -7.21 11.21
CA ASN A 137 -0.17 -7.23 11.14
C ASN A 137 -0.80 -6.13 12.02
N SER A 138 -0.31 -4.89 11.89
CA SER A 138 -0.88 -3.77 12.63
C SER A 138 -2.32 -3.52 12.24
N PHE A 139 -2.76 -3.94 11.06
CA PHE A 139 -4.14 -3.83 10.60
C PHE A 139 -5.09 -4.61 11.54
N SER A 140 -4.87 -5.92 11.70
CA SER A 140 -5.73 -6.74 12.56
C SER A 140 -5.58 -6.36 14.02
N LYS A 141 -4.34 -6.09 14.46
CA LYS A 141 -4.07 -5.70 15.86
C LYS A 141 -4.74 -4.38 16.22
N HIS A 142 -4.79 -3.40 15.32
CA HIS A 142 -5.48 -2.13 15.55
C HIS A 142 -6.99 -2.35 15.70
N GLY A 143 -7.61 -3.08 14.77
CA GLY A 143 -9.05 -3.38 14.84
C GLY A 143 -9.47 -4.08 16.12
N LEU A 144 -8.62 -4.95 16.68
CA LEU A 144 -8.88 -5.64 17.94
C LEU A 144 -8.50 -4.83 19.18
N GLN A 145 -7.52 -3.93 19.06
CA GLN A 145 -7.06 -3.09 20.17
C GLN A 145 -8.02 -1.93 20.45
N ASP A 146 -8.51 -1.29 19.39
CA ASP A 146 -9.39 -0.12 19.45
C ASP A 146 -10.26 -0.05 18.18
N PRO A 147 -11.43 -0.71 18.19
CA PRO A 147 -12.31 -0.79 17.03
C PRO A 147 -12.81 0.59 16.53
N GLU A 148 -13.00 1.56 17.42
CA GLU A 148 -13.50 2.88 17.05
C GLU A 148 -12.43 3.70 16.31
N SER A 149 -11.19 3.73 16.82
CA SER A 149 -10.13 4.42 16.08
C SER A 149 -9.71 3.69 14.81
N PHE A 150 -9.85 2.36 14.78
CA PHE A 150 -9.65 1.56 13.56
C PHE A 150 -10.69 1.90 12.48
N PHE A 151 -11.97 1.93 12.85
CA PHE A 151 -13.05 2.37 11.97
C PHE A 151 -12.77 3.75 11.39
N ASN A 152 -12.57 4.75 12.26
CA ASN A 152 -12.34 6.12 11.83
C ASN A 152 -11.09 6.28 10.95
N TYR A 153 -10.05 5.47 11.17
CA TYR A 153 -8.83 5.50 10.35
C TYR A 153 -9.06 4.91 8.96
N PHE A 154 -9.64 3.71 8.86
CA PHE A 154 -9.80 3.02 7.58
C PHE A 154 -11.08 3.40 6.82
N SER A 155 -11.99 4.18 7.40
CA SER A 155 -13.15 4.77 6.70
C SER A 155 -12.82 5.99 5.83
N ASN A 156 -11.55 6.40 5.69
CA ASN A 156 -11.19 7.54 4.84
C ASN A 156 -11.39 7.20 3.35
N PRO A 157 -12.35 7.80 2.64
CA PRO A 157 -12.73 7.39 1.29
C PRO A 157 -11.68 7.74 0.22
N TYR A 158 -10.71 8.61 0.53
CA TYR A 158 -9.54 8.78 -0.34
C TYR A 158 -8.69 7.52 -0.45
N LEU A 159 -8.68 6.65 0.57
CA LEU A 159 -7.97 5.38 0.51
C LEU A 159 -8.51 4.52 -0.63
N ASP A 160 -9.85 4.39 -0.74
CA ASP A 160 -10.45 3.62 -1.83
C ASP A 160 -10.08 4.19 -3.20
N LEU A 161 -10.15 5.52 -3.33
CA LEU A 161 -9.84 6.20 -4.58
C LEU A 161 -8.39 5.97 -5.03
N ILE A 162 -7.45 6.00 -4.08
CA ILE A 162 -6.02 5.74 -4.32
C ILE A 162 -5.76 4.26 -4.63
N PHE A 163 -6.41 3.35 -3.93
CA PHE A 163 -6.17 1.91 -4.12
C PHE A 163 -6.74 1.44 -5.45
N SER A 164 -7.99 1.83 -5.73
CA SER A 164 -8.70 1.46 -6.96
C SER A 164 -8.11 2.12 -8.21
N SER A 165 -7.42 3.27 -8.09
CA SER A 165 -6.70 3.87 -9.23
C SER A 165 -5.60 2.96 -9.78
N TRP A 166 -5.03 2.08 -8.95
CA TRP A 166 -3.96 1.18 -9.35
C TRP A 166 -4.39 -0.29 -9.44
N LEU A 167 -5.18 -0.76 -8.49
CA LEU A 167 -5.42 -2.18 -8.26
C LEU A 167 -6.80 -2.66 -8.72
N GLY A 168 -7.71 -1.73 -9.02
CA GLY A 168 -9.14 -2.02 -9.18
C GLY A 168 -9.82 -2.37 -7.84
N PRO A 169 -11.07 -2.87 -7.88
CA PRO A 169 -11.83 -3.23 -6.68
C PRO A 169 -11.35 -4.57 -6.08
N GLY A 170 -11.88 -4.91 -4.90
CA GLY A 170 -11.61 -6.19 -4.24
C GLY A 170 -10.17 -6.35 -3.75
N TYR A 171 -9.46 -5.24 -3.55
CA TYR A 171 -8.11 -5.26 -2.99
C TYR A 171 -8.12 -5.71 -1.51
N ARG A 172 -6.94 -6.10 -1.01
CA ARG A 172 -6.71 -6.45 0.39
C ARG A 172 -5.66 -5.56 1.02
N ILE A 173 -5.99 -5.00 2.18
CA ILE A 173 -5.11 -4.11 2.94
C ILE A 173 -4.33 -4.95 3.95
N THR A 174 -3.02 -4.77 3.98
CA THR A 174 -2.17 -5.15 5.10
C THR A 174 -1.41 -3.93 5.58
N THR A 175 -1.15 -3.84 6.88
CA THR A 175 -0.32 -2.76 7.42
C THR A 175 0.70 -3.26 8.40
N GLN A 176 1.82 -2.54 8.47
CA GLN A 176 2.85 -2.74 9.48
C GLN A 176 3.35 -1.38 9.97
N VAL A 177 3.37 -1.18 11.29
CA VAL A 177 3.94 0.02 11.88
C VAL A 177 5.46 -0.10 11.95
N ASN A 178 6.14 0.93 11.49
CA ASN A 178 7.57 1.16 11.70
C ASN A 178 7.76 2.38 12.60
N ASN A 179 8.47 2.20 13.71
CA ASN A 179 8.88 3.28 14.58
C ASN A 179 10.40 3.35 14.66
N VAL A 180 11.01 4.10 13.74
CA VAL A 180 12.47 4.24 13.69
C VAL A 180 12.92 5.30 14.69
N ARG A 181 13.66 4.87 15.71
CA ARG A 181 14.13 5.73 16.80
C ARG A 181 15.37 6.53 16.38
N PRO A 182 15.70 7.63 17.09
CA PRO A 182 16.98 8.33 16.94
C PRO A 182 18.18 7.38 16.88
N GLY A 183 19.06 7.58 15.89
CA GLY A 183 20.22 6.72 15.61
C GLY A 183 19.91 5.44 14.82
N GLY A 184 18.67 5.27 14.35
CA GLY A 184 18.25 4.21 13.43
C GLY A 184 19.00 4.31 12.10
N GLN A 185 19.61 3.20 11.67
CA GLN A 185 20.46 3.14 10.48
C GLN A 185 19.61 3.11 9.19
N PRO A 186 20.14 3.63 8.06
CA PRO A 186 19.44 3.56 6.80
C PRO A 186 19.39 2.13 6.28
N GLN A 187 18.39 1.83 5.47
CA GLN A 187 18.33 0.57 4.73
C GLN A 187 19.10 0.66 3.41
N VAL A 188 19.38 -0.50 2.83
CA VAL A 188 19.89 -0.63 1.46
C VAL A 188 18.73 -0.49 0.48
N SER A 189 19.01 0.06 -0.71
CA SER A 189 18.00 0.18 -1.76
C SER A 189 17.42 -1.18 -2.13
N HIS A 190 16.11 -1.24 -2.27
CA HIS A 190 15.40 -2.44 -2.68
C HIS A 190 14.14 -2.09 -3.47
N ARG A 191 13.52 -3.15 -3.99
CA ARG A 191 12.14 -3.16 -4.48
C ARG A 191 11.33 -4.01 -3.54
N ASP A 192 10.07 -3.67 -3.36
CA ASP A 192 9.14 -4.38 -2.50
C ASP A 192 8.37 -5.47 -3.24
N TYR A 193 7.43 -6.11 -2.52
CA TYR A 193 6.62 -7.22 -2.97
C TYR A 193 7.42 -8.51 -3.17
N HIS A 194 6.74 -9.64 -3.40
CA HIS A 194 7.31 -10.99 -3.20
C HIS A 194 8.70 -11.22 -3.81
N LEU A 195 8.99 -10.69 -4.99
CA LEU A 195 10.30 -10.83 -5.64
C LEU A 195 11.42 -10.02 -4.98
N GLY A 196 11.06 -8.91 -4.32
CA GLY A 196 11.94 -8.09 -3.50
C GLY A 196 12.50 -8.85 -2.30
N PHE A 197 11.66 -9.68 -1.66
CA PHE A 197 12.03 -10.46 -0.46
C PHE A 197 12.79 -11.75 -0.76
N MET A 198 12.90 -12.15 -2.03
CA MET A 198 13.61 -13.35 -2.44
C MET A 198 15.11 -13.11 -2.56
N SER A 199 15.91 -14.18 -2.49
CA SER A 199 17.31 -14.12 -2.92
C SER A 199 17.41 -13.83 -4.43
N ALA A 200 18.56 -13.31 -4.88
CA ALA A 200 18.85 -13.16 -6.31
C ALA A 200 18.66 -14.48 -7.07
N GLU A 201 18.95 -15.61 -6.41
CA GLU A 201 18.81 -16.94 -6.96
C GLU A 201 17.38 -17.36 -7.23
N THR A 202 16.49 -17.13 -6.29
CA THR A 202 15.08 -17.49 -6.47
C THR A 202 14.42 -16.52 -7.44
N CYS A 203 14.70 -15.21 -7.32
CA CYS A 203 14.14 -14.19 -8.20
C CYS A 203 14.47 -14.45 -9.68
N ARG A 204 15.71 -14.86 -10.01
CA ARG A 204 16.12 -15.10 -11.41
C ARG A 204 15.33 -16.19 -12.13
N LYS A 205 14.63 -17.08 -11.39
CA LYS A 205 13.86 -18.20 -11.97
C LYS A 205 12.53 -17.73 -12.58
N TYR A 206 12.02 -16.59 -12.14
CA TYR A 206 10.78 -16.01 -12.63
C TYR A 206 10.96 -15.41 -14.03
N PRO A 207 10.04 -15.68 -14.98
CA PRO A 207 10.05 -15.03 -16.29
C PRO A 207 10.06 -13.51 -16.19
N ARG A 208 10.72 -12.82 -17.11
CA ARG A 208 10.77 -11.34 -17.15
C ARG A 208 9.39 -10.70 -17.10
N ALA A 209 8.45 -11.26 -17.87
CA ALA A 209 7.07 -10.80 -17.89
C ALA A 209 6.42 -10.87 -16.51
N MET A 210 6.69 -11.93 -15.73
CA MET A 210 6.17 -12.06 -14.37
C MET A 210 6.87 -11.11 -13.40
N GLN A 211 8.17 -10.87 -13.57
CA GLN A 211 8.86 -9.86 -12.76
C GLN A 211 8.26 -8.47 -12.98
N VAL A 212 8.01 -8.09 -14.23
CA VAL A 212 7.37 -6.81 -14.58
C VAL A 212 5.91 -6.78 -14.10
N ALA A 213 5.12 -7.82 -14.36
CA ALA A 213 3.71 -7.87 -13.97
C ALA A 213 3.50 -7.86 -12.45
N SER A 214 4.47 -8.37 -11.67
CA SER A 214 4.38 -8.36 -10.20
C SER A 214 4.17 -6.96 -9.62
N GLN A 215 4.67 -5.92 -10.30
CA GLN A 215 4.55 -4.55 -9.83
C GLN A 215 3.10 -4.04 -9.86
N CYS A 216 2.26 -4.62 -10.72
CA CYS A 216 0.85 -4.25 -10.88
C CYS A 216 -0.08 -4.96 -9.88
N LEU A 217 0.47 -5.85 -9.04
CA LEU A 217 -0.32 -6.65 -8.10
C LEU A 217 -0.33 -6.06 -6.68
N THR A 218 0.41 -4.98 -6.43
CA THR A 218 0.39 -4.29 -5.16
C THR A 218 0.66 -2.79 -5.31
N LEU A 219 0.13 -2.01 -4.37
CA LEU A 219 0.49 -0.62 -4.12
C LEU A 219 1.21 -0.56 -2.77
N GLN A 220 2.33 0.17 -2.71
CA GLN A 220 3.00 0.47 -1.46
C GLN A 220 2.63 1.87 -0.99
N GLY A 221 2.50 2.02 0.32
CA GLY A 221 2.10 3.26 0.95
C GLY A 221 2.69 3.43 2.34
N ALA A 222 2.76 4.68 2.80
CA ALA A 222 3.06 5.03 4.18
C ALA A 222 2.22 6.22 4.61
N ILE A 223 1.63 6.13 5.80
CA ILE A 223 0.90 7.23 6.44
C ILE A 223 1.74 7.73 7.61
N ALA A 224 1.99 9.03 7.67
CA ALA A 224 2.82 9.65 8.71
C ALA A 224 2.03 9.85 10.01
N HIS A 225 2.51 9.29 11.13
CA HIS A 225 1.89 9.44 12.45
C HIS A 225 2.57 10.51 13.32
N VAL A 226 3.66 11.08 12.82
CA VAL A 226 4.37 12.25 13.34
C VAL A 226 4.80 13.10 12.16
N ASP A 227 5.27 14.32 12.40
CA ASP A 227 6.02 15.03 11.38
C ASP A 227 7.32 14.28 11.10
N VAL A 228 7.64 14.12 9.82
CA VAL A 228 8.81 13.40 9.32
C VAL A 228 9.71 14.40 8.59
N PRO A 229 10.44 15.28 9.30
CA PRO A 229 11.40 16.18 8.67
C PRO A 229 12.63 15.38 8.17
N LEU A 230 13.45 15.97 7.31
CA LEU A 230 14.55 15.27 6.64
C LEU A 230 15.54 14.61 7.61
N GLU A 231 15.81 15.24 8.75
CA GLU A 231 16.69 14.72 9.80
C GLU A 231 16.13 13.48 10.50
N SER A 232 14.81 13.28 10.51
CA SER A 232 14.19 12.05 11.02
C SER A 232 14.32 10.86 10.06
N GLY A 233 14.87 11.11 8.87
CA GLY A 233 15.24 10.09 7.90
C GLY A 233 14.10 9.55 7.05
N PRO A 234 13.23 10.37 6.42
CA PRO A 234 12.14 9.91 5.54
C PRO A 234 12.62 8.92 4.47
N THR A 235 11.68 8.24 3.82
CA THR A 235 11.98 7.30 2.74
C THR A 235 12.85 7.96 1.67
N ARG A 236 13.91 7.25 1.28
CA ARG A 236 14.78 7.56 0.14
C ARG A 236 14.14 6.93 -1.08
N LEU A 237 13.90 7.72 -2.10
CA LEU A 237 13.14 7.35 -3.30
C LEU A 237 14.01 7.63 -4.53
N LEU A 238 13.92 6.79 -5.55
CA LEU A 238 14.54 7.06 -6.84
C LEU A 238 13.45 7.12 -7.92
N PRO A 239 12.86 8.29 -8.18
CA PRO A 239 11.79 8.46 -9.17
C PRO A 239 12.13 7.85 -10.53
N PHE A 240 11.10 7.34 -11.23
CA PHE A 240 11.18 6.65 -12.53
C PHE A 240 11.87 5.27 -12.52
N SER A 241 12.56 4.89 -11.45
CA SER A 241 13.27 3.61 -11.37
C SER A 241 12.37 2.37 -11.49
N GLN A 242 11.07 2.49 -11.21
CA GLN A 242 10.09 1.40 -11.32
C GLN A 242 9.92 0.90 -12.75
N ALA A 243 10.09 1.77 -13.74
CA ALA A 243 9.97 1.42 -15.15
C ALA A 243 11.17 0.58 -15.67
N PHE A 244 12.24 0.42 -14.87
CA PHE A 244 13.38 -0.41 -15.26
C PHE A 244 13.05 -1.89 -15.11
N ALA A 245 12.78 -2.57 -16.24
CA ALA A 245 12.29 -3.95 -16.24
C ALA A 245 13.19 -4.94 -15.48
N PRO A 246 14.53 -4.91 -15.61
CA PRO A 246 15.42 -5.83 -14.88
C PRO A 246 15.61 -5.49 -13.40
N GLY A 247 14.92 -4.50 -12.84
CA GLY A 247 15.36 -3.89 -11.59
C GLY A 247 15.28 -4.77 -10.35
N TYR A 248 14.46 -5.84 -10.31
CA TYR A 248 14.53 -6.85 -9.24
C TYR A 248 15.86 -7.64 -9.22
N MET A 249 16.53 -7.70 -10.37
CA MET A 249 17.91 -8.18 -10.47
C MET A 249 18.92 -7.05 -10.21
N ALA A 250 18.65 -5.86 -10.74
CA ALA A 250 19.62 -4.77 -10.78
C ALA A 250 19.90 -4.12 -9.42
N TYR A 251 18.89 -3.93 -8.54
CA TYR A 251 19.11 -3.26 -7.25
C TYR A 251 20.14 -3.97 -6.35
N ARG A 252 20.43 -5.24 -6.65
CA ARG A 252 21.35 -6.12 -5.92
C ARG A 252 22.81 -5.94 -6.36
N LEU A 253 23.05 -5.21 -7.44
CA LEU A 253 24.37 -4.96 -8.01
C LEU A 253 24.96 -3.69 -7.42
N ALA A 254 26.26 -3.69 -7.18
CA ALA A 254 26.95 -2.59 -6.48
C ALA A 254 26.79 -1.26 -7.22
N GLU A 255 26.95 -1.27 -8.54
CA GLU A 255 26.89 -0.08 -9.39
C GLU A 255 25.50 0.58 -9.42
N PHE A 256 24.43 -0.20 -9.21
CA PHE A 256 23.06 0.32 -9.09
C PHE A 256 22.78 0.88 -7.69
N ASN A 257 23.33 0.25 -6.65
CA ASN A 257 23.23 0.75 -5.28
C ASN A 257 24.04 2.06 -5.10
N GLU A 258 25.24 2.15 -5.68
CA GLU A 258 26.02 3.39 -5.75
C GLU A 258 25.23 4.49 -6.47
N PHE A 259 24.67 4.19 -7.65
CA PHE A 259 23.81 5.15 -8.35
C PHE A 259 22.62 5.61 -7.50
N PHE A 260 21.96 4.69 -6.76
CA PHE A 260 20.89 5.06 -5.85
C PHE A 260 21.36 5.99 -4.74
N LEU A 261 22.49 5.69 -4.08
CA LEU A 261 23.05 6.52 -3.01
C LEU A 261 23.40 7.93 -3.48
N ASP A 262 23.86 8.06 -4.73
CA ASP A 262 24.22 9.35 -5.34
C ASP A 262 23.00 10.17 -5.81
N ASN A 263 21.84 9.54 -6.03
CA ASN A 263 20.72 10.17 -6.75
C ASN A 263 19.35 10.07 -6.06
N TYR A 264 19.24 9.40 -4.91
CA TYR A 264 17.96 9.34 -4.21
C TYR A 264 17.50 10.73 -3.77
N ILE A 265 16.18 10.90 -3.72
CA ILE A 265 15.52 12.06 -3.13
C ILE A 265 14.78 11.65 -1.87
N SER A 266 14.51 12.60 -0.99
CA SER A 266 13.67 12.42 0.18
C SER A 266 12.85 13.67 0.41
N LEU A 267 11.59 13.49 0.82
CA LEU A 267 10.67 14.60 1.08
C LEU A 267 10.22 14.58 2.53
N PRO A 268 10.10 15.76 3.17
CA PRO A 268 9.46 15.84 4.46
C PRO A 268 7.97 15.54 4.32
N LEU A 269 7.41 14.83 5.30
CA LEU A 269 5.97 14.58 5.42
C LEU A 269 5.46 15.21 6.71
N LYS A 270 4.26 15.78 6.69
CA LYS A 270 3.56 16.19 7.90
C LYS A 270 2.77 15.01 8.45
N LYS A 271 2.48 15.04 9.75
CA LYS A 271 1.54 14.10 10.36
C LYS A 271 0.22 14.11 9.58
N GLY A 272 -0.27 12.92 9.23
CA GLY A 272 -1.49 12.73 8.44
C GLY A 272 -1.28 12.76 6.93
N ASP A 273 -0.08 13.03 6.42
CA ASP A 273 0.22 12.88 5.00
C ASP A 273 0.36 11.39 4.61
N GLY A 274 0.06 11.11 3.34
CA GLY A 274 0.31 9.81 2.71
C GLY A 274 1.40 9.89 1.64
N LEU A 275 2.25 8.87 1.56
CA LEU A 275 3.21 8.63 0.49
C LEU A 275 2.83 7.32 -0.21
N TRP A 276 2.68 7.33 -1.53
CA TRP A 276 2.21 6.18 -2.30
C TRP A 276 3.13 5.92 -3.47
N PHE A 277 3.54 4.67 -3.67
CA PHE A 277 4.49 4.33 -4.74
C PHE A 277 4.30 2.93 -5.29
N ASN A 278 4.75 2.77 -6.54
CA ASN A 278 4.82 1.49 -7.22
C ASN A 278 5.86 0.60 -6.50
N PRO A 279 5.55 -0.66 -6.15
CA PRO A 279 6.47 -1.56 -5.43
C PRO A 279 7.82 -1.78 -6.14
N ALA A 280 7.88 -1.58 -7.47
CA ALA A 280 9.11 -1.69 -8.24
C ALA A 280 9.99 -0.42 -8.16
N LEU A 281 9.57 0.64 -7.49
CA LEU A 281 10.41 1.80 -7.24
C LEU A 281 11.60 1.40 -6.35
N PHE A 282 12.81 1.79 -6.72
CA PHE A 282 13.97 1.69 -5.86
C PHE A 282 13.78 2.65 -4.69
N HIS A 283 13.80 2.10 -3.48
CA HIS A 283 13.64 2.89 -2.28
C HIS A 283 14.34 2.25 -1.08
N ALA A 284 14.49 3.03 -0.01
CA ALA A 284 15.04 2.57 1.27
C ALA A 284 14.57 3.48 2.41
N ALA A 285 14.46 2.96 3.63
CA ALA A 285 14.34 3.83 4.79
C ALA A 285 15.60 4.69 4.98
N GLY A 286 15.43 5.99 5.23
CA GLY A 286 16.51 6.88 5.61
C GLY A 286 17.00 6.69 7.04
N GLU A 287 18.17 7.25 7.32
CA GLU A 287 18.78 7.27 8.65
C GLU A 287 18.09 8.31 9.54
N ASN A 288 17.69 7.92 10.75
CA ASN A 288 17.12 8.86 11.71
C ASN A 288 18.25 9.52 12.51
N LYS A 289 18.61 10.75 12.12
CA LYS A 289 19.61 11.62 12.76
C LYS A 289 19.01 12.64 13.71
N SER A 290 17.68 12.65 13.88
CA SER A 290 17.01 13.53 14.84
C SER A 290 17.43 13.19 16.27
N VAL A 291 17.21 14.12 17.19
CA VAL A 291 17.54 13.93 18.61
C VAL A 291 16.40 13.22 19.36
N ASP A 292 15.17 13.56 19.02
CA ASP A 292 13.98 13.25 19.83
C ASP A 292 12.77 12.77 19.02
N ILE A 293 12.90 12.57 17.70
CA ILE A 293 11.80 12.11 16.86
C ILE A 293 11.84 10.59 16.71
N ASN A 294 10.90 9.91 17.38
CA ASN A 294 10.55 8.54 17.07
C ASN A 294 9.68 8.53 15.81
N ARG A 295 10.30 8.24 14.65
CA ARG A 295 9.64 8.33 13.34
C ARG A 295 8.67 7.17 13.16
N LEU A 296 7.45 7.36 13.66
CA LEU A 296 6.34 6.42 13.50
C LEU A 296 5.61 6.66 12.18
N VAL A 297 5.61 5.62 11.34
CA VAL A 297 4.88 5.54 10.08
C VAL A 297 4.12 4.23 10.03
N ASN A 298 2.86 4.28 9.60
CA ASN A 298 2.08 3.09 9.32
C ASN A 298 2.28 2.73 7.84
N LEU A 299 3.02 1.65 7.56
CA LEU A 299 3.20 1.16 6.20
C LEU A 299 1.92 0.46 5.77
N VAL A 300 1.41 0.81 4.59
CA VAL A 300 0.21 0.23 4.01
C VAL A 300 0.62 -0.48 2.74
N GLN A 301 0.49 -1.79 2.72
CA GLN A 301 0.66 -2.59 1.51
C GLN A 301 -0.69 -3.13 1.08
N ILE A 302 -1.11 -2.71 -0.10
CA ILE A 302 -2.41 -3.05 -0.66
C ILE A 302 -2.19 -4.02 -1.80
N SER A 303 -2.81 -5.20 -1.74
CA SER A 303 -2.71 -6.22 -2.78
C SER A 303 -3.96 -6.17 -3.65
N SER A 304 -3.80 -6.29 -4.97
CA SER A 304 -4.93 -6.53 -5.89
C SER A 304 -5.67 -7.82 -5.49
N ALA A 305 -6.94 -7.93 -5.88
CA ALA A 305 -7.70 -9.18 -5.87
C ALA A 305 -6.94 -10.39 -6.46
N PHE A 306 -6.03 -10.13 -7.42
CA PHE A 306 -5.20 -11.15 -8.06
C PHE A 306 -3.82 -11.34 -7.41
N GLY A 307 -3.49 -10.52 -6.41
CA GLY A 307 -2.23 -10.54 -5.67
C GLY A 307 -2.26 -11.48 -4.47
N LYS A 308 -1.09 -11.66 -3.84
CA LYS A 308 -1.00 -12.35 -2.54
C LYS A 308 -0.52 -11.34 -1.50
N PRO A 309 -1.26 -11.10 -0.41
CA PRO A 309 -0.78 -10.24 0.66
C PRO A 309 0.41 -10.88 1.38
N MET A 310 1.25 -10.05 2.01
CA MET A 310 2.35 -10.53 2.84
C MET A 310 1.88 -11.19 4.14
N GLU A 311 0.71 -10.79 4.62
CA GLU A 311 0.13 -11.26 5.87
C GLU A 311 -1.31 -11.73 5.63
N THR A 312 -1.74 -12.73 6.39
CA THR A 312 -3.13 -13.18 6.39
C THR A 312 -3.96 -12.24 7.26
N ILE A 313 -5.03 -11.69 6.68
CA ILE A 313 -6.02 -10.88 7.39
C ILE A 313 -7.30 -11.70 7.52
N ASP A 314 -7.74 -11.89 8.75
CA ASP A 314 -8.98 -12.59 9.03
C ASP A 314 -10.12 -11.57 9.26
N ALA A 315 -11.07 -11.53 8.32
CA ALA A 315 -12.22 -10.62 8.40
C ALA A 315 -13.15 -10.90 9.58
N LEU A 316 -13.30 -12.15 10.03
CA LEU A 316 -14.31 -12.53 11.03
C LEU A 316 -14.11 -11.85 12.39
N PRO A 317 -12.92 -11.91 13.05
CA PRO A 317 -12.71 -11.18 14.31
C PRO A 317 -12.75 -9.66 14.12
N LEU A 318 -12.38 -9.16 12.94
CA LEU A 318 -12.46 -7.72 12.62
C LEU A 318 -13.91 -7.24 12.51
N VAL A 319 -14.74 -7.95 11.75
CA VAL A 319 -16.17 -7.66 11.63
C VAL A 319 -16.83 -7.74 13.01
N GLU A 320 -16.55 -8.80 13.79
CA GLU A 320 -17.09 -8.96 15.14
C GLU A 320 -16.76 -7.77 16.05
N SER A 321 -15.49 -7.37 16.07
CA SER A 321 -15.02 -6.27 16.92
C SER A 321 -15.54 -4.90 16.52
N THR A 322 -15.85 -4.68 15.24
CA THR A 322 -16.19 -3.37 14.68
C THR A 322 -17.67 -3.21 14.33
N TRP A 323 -18.47 -4.27 14.44
CA TRP A 323 -19.87 -4.27 13.96
C TRP A 323 -20.74 -3.18 14.56
N ASP A 324 -20.65 -2.96 15.87
CA ASP A 324 -21.46 -1.94 16.56
C ASP A 324 -21.10 -0.53 16.09
N VAL A 325 -19.81 -0.27 15.83
CA VAL A 325 -19.33 1.01 15.31
C VAL A 325 -19.82 1.20 13.88
N LEU A 326 -19.65 0.18 13.04
CA LEU A 326 -20.08 0.17 11.63
C LEU A 326 -21.60 0.37 11.50
N THR A 327 -22.40 -0.35 12.27
CA THR A 327 -23.87 -0.25 12.25
C THR A 327 -24.37 1.09 12.76
N THR A 328 -23.73 1.64 13.80
CA THR A 328 -24.04 2.98 14.32
C THR A 328 -23.76 4.05 13.26
N ALA A 329 -22.58 3.99 12.63
CA ALA A 329 -22.22 4.91 11.56
C ALA A 329 -23.18 4.77 10.37
N TYR A 330 -23.45 3.54 9.91
CA TYR A 330 -24.40 3.27 8.83
C TYR A 330 -25.79 3.85 9.09
N ARG A 331 -26.32 3.75 10.31
CA ARG A 331 -27.62 4.36 10.66
C ARG A 331 -27.61 5.88 10.53
N ALA A 332 -26.48 6.53 10.76
CA ALA A 332 -26.34 7.98 10.68
C ALA A 332 -26.18 8.48 9.23
N GLN A 333 -25.49 7.73 8.36
CA GLN A 333 -25.05 8.23 7.05
C GLN A 333 -25.37 7.32 5.85
N GLY A 334 -26.03 6.19 6.05
CA GLY A 334 -26.31 5.21 4.99
C GLY A 334 -25.06 4.57 4.40
N LEU A 335 -25.16 4.00 3.19
CA LEU A 335 -24.02 3.46 2.42
C LEU A 335 -23.17 4.59 1.80
N SER A 336 -22.69 5.50 2.63
CA SER A 336 -21.72 6.53 2.24
C SER A 336 -20.40 5.93 1.74
N ASP A 337 -19.57 6.77 1.11
CA ASP A 337 -18.24 6.38 0.64
C ASP A 337 -17.36 5.89 1.81
N GLU A 338 -17.52 6.45 3.01
CA GLU A 338 -16.83 6.06 4.25
C GLU A 338 -17.20 4.63 4.71
N ILE A 339 -18.48 4.27 4.60
CA ILE A 339 -18.98 2.94 4.95
C ILE A 339 -18.50 1.91 3.93
N GLN A 340 -18.59 2.23 2.64
CA GLN A 340 -18.11 1.36 1.57
C GLN A 340 -16.60 1.11 1.67
N MET A 341 -15.80 2.16 1.93
CA MET A 341 -14.37 2.02 2.15
C MET A 341 -14.06 1.09 3.35
N PHE A 342 -14.80 1.21 4.45
CA PHE A 342 -14.56 0.35 5.61
C PHE A 342 -14.92 -1.12 5.35
N ILE A 343 -16.03 -1.37 4.65
CA ILE A 343 -16.40 -2.73 4.21
C ILE A 343 -15.28 -3.30 3.32
N ALA A 344 -14.78 -2.51 2.37
CA ALA A 344 -13.68 -2.90 1.50
C ALA A 344 -12.37 -3.20 2.26
N ALA A 345 -12.11 -2.46 3.34
CA ALA A 345 -10.94 -2.67 4.19
C ALA A 345 -10.99 -4.04 4.90
N ILE A 346 -12.13 -4.39 5.51
CA ILE A 346 -12.19 -5.56 6.40
C ILE A 346 -12.54 -6.86 5.67
N GLY A 347 -13.39 -6.83 4.65
CA GLY A 347 -13.87 -8.03 3.93
C GLY A 347 -13.06 -8.39 2.68
N GLU A 348 -12.90 -9.68 2.40
CA GLU A 348 -12.42 -10.17 1.10
C GLU A 348 -13.45 -9.87 0.00
N GLY A 349 -13.04 -9.08 -0.99
CA GLY A 349 -13.91 -8.63 -2.09
C GLY A 349 -13.75 -9.45 -3.36
N TYR A 350 -12.72 -10.31 -3.45
CA TYR A 350 -12.58 -11.24 -4.55
C TYR A 350 -13.26 -12.58 -4.22
N PRO A 351 -14.25 -13.02 -5.01
CA PRO A 351 -15.04 -14.21 -4.67
C PRO A 351 -14.32 -15.55 -4.90
N PHE A 352 -13.04 -15.52 -5.30
CA PHE A 352 -12.26 -16.72 -5.59
C PHE A 352 -10.99 -16.82 -4.73
N PRO A 353 -10.54 -18.04 -4.38
CA PRO A 353 -11.17 -19.32 -4.69
C PRO A 353 -12.44 -19.57 -3.87
N THR A 354 -13.39 -20.31 -4.45
CA THR A 354 -14.63 -20.75 -3.78
C THR A 354 -15.06 -22.11 -4.34
N ASN A 355 -15.84 -22.87 -3.57
CA ASN A 355 -16.60 -23.99 -4.11
C ASN A 355 -17.82 -23.46 -4.87
N LEU A 356 -17.88 -23.70 -6.19
CA LEU A 356 -18.96 -23.25 -7.07
C LEU A 356 -20.26 -24.06 -6.91
N ASP A 357 -20.20 -25.28 -6.38
CA ASP A 357 -21.40 -26.06 -6.06
C ASP A 357 -22.15 -25.43 -4.86
N ASN A 358 -21.40 -24.85 -3.92
CA ASN A 358 -21.93 -24.28 -2.67
C ASN A 358 -22.05 -22.75 -2.68
N ASN A 359 -21.37 -22.08 -3.62
CA ASN A 359 -21.43 -20.64 -3.87
C ASN A 359 -21.42 -20.37 -5.39
N PRO A 360 -22.51 -20.73 -6.10
CA PRO A 360 -22.62 -20.46 -7.53
C PRO A 360 -22.86 -18.96 -7.80
N PRO A 361 -22.53 -18.47 -9.00
CA PRO A 361 -22.93 -17.13 -9.44
C PRO A 361 -24.45 -16.93 -9.33
N ARG A 362 -24.87 -15.72 -8.92
CA ARG A 362 -26.30 -15.39 -8.71
C ARG A 362 -26.71 -14.18 -9.55
N ASN A 363 -27.89 -14.27 -10.18
CA ASN A 363 -28.56 -13.18 -10.91
C ASN A 363 -27.71 -12.51 -12.01
N GLU A 364 -27.82 -11.18 -12.17
CA GLU A 364 -27.15 -10.34 -13.18
C GLU A 364 -25.62 -10.26 -12.97
N ASN A 365 -25.13 -10.61 -11.78
CA ASN A 365 -23.71 -10.69 -11.49
C ASN A 365 -23.18 -12.08 -11.84
N MET A 366 -22.32 -12.15 -12.85
CA MET A 366 -21.70 -13.39 -13.32
C MET A 366 -20.67 -14.00 -12.34
N ALA A 367 -20.57 -13.48 -11.11
CA ALA A 367 -19.62 -13.92 -10.09
C ALA A 367 -20.35 -14.35 -8.78
N PRO A 368 -19.76 -15.26 -7.99
CA PRO A 368 -20.28 -15.62 -6.65
C PRO A 368 -20.21 -14.47 -5.64
N ASP A 369 -20.92 -14.64 -4.51
CA ASP A 369 -20.85 -13.71 -3.39
C ASP A 369 -19.45 -13.72 -2.75
N SER A 370 -18.99 -12.55 -2.29
CA SER A 370 -17.74 -12.32 -1.54
C SER A 370 -18.02 -12.02 -0.05
N GLU A 371 -16.99 -11.94 0.80
CA GLU A 371 -17.20 -11.55 2.20
C GLU A 371 -17.75 -10.11 2.31
N GLN A 372 -17.32 -9.21 1.41
CA GLN A 372 -17.85 -7.84 1.35
C GLN A 372 -19.36 -7.82 1.09
N ASP A 373 -19.85 -8.70 0.20
CA ASP A 373 -21.29 -8.83 -0.09
C ASP A 373 -22.07 -9.29 1.16
N ILE A 374 -21.55 -10.29 1.87
CA ILE A 374 -22.17 -10.80 3.10
C ILE A 374 -22.25 -9.70 4.18
N ILE A 375 -21.15 -8.96 4.39
CA ILE A 375 -21.08 -7.84 5.33
C ILE A 375 -22.10 -6.75 4.95
N GLN A 376 -22.14 -6.36 3.68
CA GLN A 376 -23.04 -5.31 3.21
C GLN A 376 -24.51 -5.71 3.33
N VAL A 377 -24.87 -6.95 2.96
CA VAL A 377 -26.25 -7.45 3.09
C VAL A 377 -26.67 -7.52 4.56
N ALA A 378 -25.79 -7.98 5.46
CA ALA A 378 -26.07 -8.00 6.89
C ALA A 378 -26.28 -6.59 7.46
N LEU A 379 -25.48 -5.62 7.00
CA LEU A 379 -25.58 -4.23 7.42
C LEU A 379 -26.90 -3.58 7.00
N ILE A 380 -27.30 -3.76 5.73
CA ILE A 380 -28.56 -3.25 5.18
C ILE A 380 -29.76 -3.86 5.90
N ASN A 381 -29.70 -5.15 6.21
CA ASN A 381 -30.78 -5.86 6.90
C ASN A 381 -30.82 -5.60 8.41
N GLY A 382 -29.90 -4.78 8.94
CA GLY A 382 -29.87 -4.41 10.36
C GLY A 382 -29.57 -5.58 11.30
N LYS A 383 -28.78 -6.56 10.82
CA LYS A 383 -28.42 -7.76 11.59
C LYS A 383 -27.62 -7.42 12.86
N SER A 384 -27.80 -8.23 13.90
CA SER A 384 -26.98 -8.18 15.11
C SER A 384 -25.54 -8.63 14.83
N ARG A 385 -24.66 -8.38 15.80
CA ARG A 385 -23.26 -8.82 15.74
C ARG A 385 -23.14 -10.33 15.63
N GLU A 386 -23.94 -11.06 16.39
CA GLU A 386 -23.99 -12.52 16.40
C GLU A 386 -24.51 -13.08 15.07
N GLU A 387 -25.50 -12.41 14.47
CA GLU A 387 -26.08 -12.82 13.19
C GLU A 387 -25.09 -12.64 12.04
N VAL A 388 -24.40 -11.49 11.92
CA VAL A 388 -23.40 -11.31 10.85
C VAL A 388 -22.20 -12.24 11.04
N TRP A 389 -21.82 -12.52 12.28
CA TRP A 389 -20.74 -13.46 12.58
C TRP A 389 -21.11 -14.86 12.08
N ALA A 390 -22.33 -15.32 12.39
CA ALA A 390 -22.83 -16.61 11.95
C ALA A 390 -22.97 -16.69 10.42
N ASP A 391 -23.43 -15.62 9.76
CA ASP A 391 -23.51 -15.54 8.30
C ASP A 391 -22.13 -15.69 7.65
N LEU A 392 -21.14 -14.95 8.14
CA LEU A 392 -19.77 -14.97 7.61
C LEU A 392 -19.07 -16.31 7.86
N GLU A 393 -19.21 -16.87 9.06
CA GLU A 393 -18.64 -18.19 9.37
C GLU A 393 -19.31 -19.27 8.51
N GLY A 394 -20.63 -19.25 8.40
CA GLY A 394 -21.37 -20.15 7.53
C GLY A 394 -20.98 -20.00 6.06
N PHE A 395 -20.77 -18.77 5.58
CA PHE A 395 -20.27 -18.50 4.23
C PHE A 395 -18.88 -19.11 4.02
N ARG A 396 -17.95 -18.89 4.93
CA ARG A 396 -16.59 -19.44 4.86
C ARG A 396 -16.54 -20.95 4.86
N GLN A 397 -17.42 -21.61 5.61
CA GLN A 397 -17.57 -23.06 5.59
C GLN A 397 -18.08 -23.53 4.22
N ARG A 398 -19.10 -22.86 3.65
CA ARG A 398 -19.63 -23.22 2.32
C ARG A 398 -18.62 -23.07 1.19
N VAL A 399 -17.81 -22.00 1.18
CA VAL A 399 -16.83 -21.78 0.10
C VAL A 399 -15.60 -22.70 0.18
N ARG A 400 -15.39 -23.38 1.32
CA ARG A 400 -14.26 -24.30 1.57
C ARG A 400 -14.63 -25.78 1.52
N ALA A 401 -15.85 -26.12 1.93
CA ALA A 401 -16.43 -27.46 1.80
C ALA A 401 -16.51 -27.82 0.32
#